data_AF-A0A929XGF3-F1
#
_entry.id   AF-A0A929XGF3-F1
#
_cell.length_a   1.000
_cell.length_b   1.000
_cell.length_c   1.000
_cell.angle_alpha   90.00
_cell.angle_beta   90.00
_cell.angle_gamma   90.00
#
_symmetry.space_group_name_H-M   'P 1'
#
loop_
_entity.id
_entity.type
_entity.pdbx_description
1 polymer ?
#
loop_
_entity_poly.entity_id
_entity_poly.type
_entity_poly.pdbx_seq_one_letter_code
_entity_poly.pdbx_strand_id
1 'polypeptide(L)' 'MNISKGDSDGIANVIRDIEGVELAIFLREEKGETKASIRSKNSIEYISSREFATIYGRRRS' A
#
# COMPACT_ATOMS: atom_id res chain seq x y z
N MET A 1 -1.97 -20.61 -3.32
CA MET A 1 -2.06 -19.47 -2.38
C MET A 1 -3.53 -19.22 -2.12
N ASN A 2 -3.97 -19.33 -0.86
CA ASN A 2 -5.35 -19.09 -0.48
C ASN A 2 -5.48 -17.59 -0.17
N ILE A 3 -6.17 -16.83 -1.03
CA ILE A 3 -6.29 -15.37 -0.94
C ILE A 3 -7.72 -15.04 -0.45
N SER A 4 -7.92 -15.09 0.86
CA SER A 4 -9.05 -14.54 1.61
C SER A 4 -9.15 -13.01 1.47
N LYS A 5 -10.29 -12.42 1.85
CA LYS A 5 -10.60 -10.99 1.68
C LYS A 5 -9.66 -10.03 2.46
N GLY A 6 -8.81 -10.55 3.35
CA GLY A 6 -7.70 -9.83 4.00
C GLY A 6 -6.36 -9.92 3.24
N ASP A 7 -6.24 -10.81 2.25
CA ASP A 7 -4.99 -11.09 1.54
C ASP A 7 -4.65 -10.04 0.49
N SER A 8 -5.61 -9.23 0.02
CA SER A 8 -5.31 -8.12 -0.90
C SER A 8 -4.41 -7.06 -0.27
N ASP A 9 -4.50 -6.87 1.06
CA ASP A 9 -3.59 -5.96 1.78
C ASP A 9 -2.22 -6.62 2.03
N GLY A 10 -2.18 -7.96 2.05
CA GLY A 10 -0.95 -8.74 2.10
C GLY A 10 -0.08 -8.56 0.84
N ILE A 11 -0.68 -8.38 -0.34
CA ILE A 11 0.05 -8.18 -1.61
C ILE A 11 1.01 -6.98 -1.53
N ALA A 12 0.55 -5.86 -0.97
CA ALA A 12 1.40 -4.67 -0.82
C ALA A 12 2.59 -4.92 0.12
N ASN A 13 2.42 -5.77 1.15
CA ASN A 13 3.51 -6.17 2.03
C ASN A 13 4.52 -7.08 1.30
N VAL A 14 4.02 -8.05 0.53
CA VAL A 14 4.88 -8.95 -0.27
C VAL A 14 5.73 -8.14 -1.25
N ILE A 15 5.14 -7.17 -1.96
CA ILE A 15 5.87 -6.31 -2.89
C ILE A 15 6.89 -5.44 -2.14
N ARG A 16 6.52 -4.86 -1.00
CA ARG A 16 7.43 -4.06 -0.17
C ARG A 16 8.65 -4.88 0.25
N ASP A 17 8.47 -6.15 0.57
CA ASP A 17 9.54 -6.98 1.15
C ASP A 17 10.61 -7.40 0.12
N ILE A 18 10.36 -7.25 -1.18
CA ILE A 18 11.36 -7.42 -2.25
C ILE A 18 12.60 -6.56 -1.97
N GLU A 19 13.78 -7.16 -2.08
CA GLU A 19 15.05 -6.46 -1.88
C GLU A 19 15.18 -5.26 -2.84
N GLY A 20 15.60 -4.11 -2.30
CA GLY A 20 15.69 -2.85 -3.04
C GLY A 20 14.38 -2.05 -3.16
N VAL A 21 13.22 -2.57 -2.74
CA VAL A 21 11.96 -1.82 -2.72
C VAL A 21 11.82 -0.99 -1.45
N GLU A 22 11.65 0.33 -1.60
CA GLU A 22 11.41 1.25 -0.48
C GLU A 22 9.93 1.59 -0.29
N LEU A 23 9.15 1.65 -1.38
CA LEU A 23 7.72 1.97 -1.38
C LEU A 23 6.97 1.01 -2.32
N ALA A 24 5.88 0.43 -1.83
CA ALA A 24 4.95 -0.37 -2.60
C ALA A 24 3.56 0.27 -2.58
N ILE A 25 2.94 0.37 -3.77
CA ILE A 25 1.57 0.84 -3.96
C ILE A 25 0.81 -0.24 -4.70
N PHE A 26 -0.26 -0.73 -4.08
CA PHE A 26 -1.18 -1.66 -4.72
C PHE A 26 -2.53 -0.98 -4.93
N LEU A 27 -2.90 -0.79 -6.21
CA LEU A 27 -4.18 -0.22 -6.61
C LEU A 27 -5.12 -1.33 -7.03
N ARG A 28 -6.35 -1.30 -6.52
CA ARG A 28 -7.40 -2.25 -6.90
C ARG A 28 -8.75 -1.56 -7.01
N GLU A 29 -9.62 -2.10 -7.83
CA GLU A 29 -11.01 -1.69 -7.84
C GLU A 29 -11.78 -2.41 -6.71
N GLU A 30 -12.53 -1.66 -5.93
CA GLU A 30 -13.45 -2.19 -4.92
C GLU A 30 -14.76 -1.40 -4.99
N LYS A 31 -15.84 -2.06 -5.42
CA LYS A 31 -17.19 -1.49 -5.53
C LYS A 31 -17.27 -0.21 -6.39
N GLY A 32 -16.58 -0.20 -7.54
CA GLY A 32 -16.58 0.94 -8.46
C GLY A 32 -15.66 2.10 -8.04
N GLU A 33 -14.85 1.90 -6.99
CA GLU A 33 -13.86 2.87 -6.54
C GLU A 33 -12.45 2.29 -6.60
N THR A 34 -11.46 3.14 -6.85
CA THR A 34 -10.06 2.75 -6.75
C THR A 34 -9.60 2.85 -5.30
N LYS A 35 -9.15 1.73 -4.74
CA LYS A 35 -8.55 1.63 -3.42
C LYS A 35 -7.04 1.44 -3.54
N ALA A 36 -6.29 2.21 -2.76
CA ALA A 36 -4.84 2.12 -2.68
C ALA A 36 -4.41 1.53 -1.33
N SER A 37 -3.57 0.49 -1.37
CA SER A 37 -2.81 0.00 -0.22
C SER A 37 -1.35 0.41 -0.39
N ILE A 38 -0.85 1.29 0.49
CA ILE A 38 0.49 1.87 0.42
C ILE A 38 1.33 1.33 1.59
N ARG A 39 2.57 0.90 1.32
CA ARG A 39 3.50 0.33 2.31
C ARG A 39 4.92 0.83 2.04
N SER A 40 5.67 1.16 3.09
CA SER A 40 7.08 1.57 3.01
C SER A 40 7.94 0.72 3.95
N LYS A 41 9.23 0.49 3.63
CA LYS A 41 10.16 -0.27 4.48
C LYS A 41 10.68 0.56 5.65
N ASN A 42 11.24 1.74 5.38
CA ASN A 42 11.83 2.61 6.40
C ASN A 42 11.23 4.02 6.32
N SER A 43 10.08 4.20 6.97
CA SER A 43 9.36 5.48 6.97
C SER A 43 10.10 6.63 7.66
N ILE A 44 11.16 6.35 8.42
CA ILE A 44 11.91 7.36 9.19
C ILE A 44 13.00 8.03 8.35
N GLU A 45 13.56 7.37 7.33
CA GLU A 45 14.72 7.89 6.60
C GLU A 45 14.44 8.31 5.15
N TYR A 46 13.42 7.75 4.48
CA TYR A 46 13.25 7.96 3.03
C TYR A 46 11.84 8.40 2.65
N ILE A 47 10.86 7.48 2.66
CA ILE A 47 9.50 7.78 2.19
C ILE A 47 8.47 7.23 3.18
N SER A 48 7.70 8.14 3.77
CA SER A 48 6.57 7.80 4.63
C SER A 48 5.34 7.47 3.79
N SER A 49 4.92 6.19 3.81
CA SER A 49 3.65 5.76 3.23
C SER A 49 2.43 6.56 3.73
N ARG A 50 2.49 7.06 4.98
CA ARG A 50 1.44 7.89 5.58
C ARG A 50 1.40 9.30 4.99
N GLU A 51 2.55 9.94 4.82
CA GLU A 51 2.62 11.26 4.20
C GLU A 51 2.22 11.19 2.73
N PHE A 52 2.72 10.18 2.01
CA PHE A 52 2.33 9.92 0.63
C PHE A 52 0.80 9.77 0.49
N ALA A 53 0.18 8.97 1.36
CA ALA A 53 -1.28 8.80 1.38
C ALA A 53 -2.02 10.10 1.75
N THR A 54 -1.41 11.00 2.51
CA THR A 54 -2.01 12.29 2.88
C THR A 54 -1.96 13.29 1.74
N ILE A 55 -0.86 13.31 0.98
CA ILE A 55 -0.66 14.21 -0.16
C ILE A 55 -1.48 13.77 -1.37
N TYR A 56 -1.44 12.47 -1.69
CA TYR A 56 -1.98 11.94 -2.95
C TYR A 56 -3.26 11.10 -2.79
N GLY A 57 -3.60 10.71 -1.55
CA GLY A 57 -4.81 9.95 -1.27
C GLY A 57 -5.97 10.81 -0.78
N ARG A 58 -7.18 10.27 -0.85
CA ARG A 58 -8.33 10.78 -0.08
C ARG A 58 -8.49 9.93 1.18
N ARG A 59 -8.27 10.51 2.36
CA ARG A 59 -8.78 9.92 3.61
C ARG A 59 -10.30 10.04 3.59
N ARG A 60 -11.01 8.92 3.55
CA ARG A 60 -12.41 8.92 3.96
C ARG A 60 -12.46 9.16 5.47
N SER A 61 -13.15 10.23 5.86
CA SER A 61 -13.54 10.52 7.23
C SER A 61 -14.44 9.43 7.79
#